data_AF-A0A832SW27-F1
#
_entry.id   AF-A0A832SW27-F1
#
_cell.length_a   1.000
_cell.length_b   1.000
_cell.length_c   1.000
_cell.angle_alpha   90.00
_cell.angle_beta   90.00
_cell.angle_gamma   90.00
#
_symmetry.space_group_name_H-M   'P 1'
#
loop_
_entity.id
_entity.type
_entity.pdbx_description
1 polymer ?
#
loop_
_entity_poly.entity_id
_entity_poly.type
_entity_poly.pdbx_seq_one_letter_code
_entity_poly.pdbx_strand_id
1 'polypeptide(L)'
;MVKKHFLARKITRIYLESYLLVMFLIYLFPIIYMLLVEKNPQFFGANILFFEFNLFLSLVLLIYTYFTRYENNNWKIFILYFVLSIIFLVSSMIILGWNIYF
;
A
#
# COMPACT_ATOMS: atom_id res chain seq x y z
N MET A 1 22.74 27.67 0.21
CA MET A 1 21.86 26.78 1.01
C MET A 1 20.41 27.13 0.71
N VAL A 2 19.73 26.39 -0.16
CA VAL A 2 18.30 26.59 -0.41
C VAL A 2 17.54 25.76 0.63
N LYS A 3 17.02 26.41 1.68
CA LYS A 3 16.09 25.78 2.63
C LYS A 3 14.76 25.51 1.93
N LYS A 4 14.64 24.35 1.27
CA LYS A 4 13.36 23.85 0.71
C LYS A 4 12.50 23.24 1.84
N HIS A 5 12.06 24.06 2.80
CA HIS A 5 11.07 23.66 3.83
C HIS A 5 9.62 23.66 3.30
N PHE A 6 9.42 23.44 2.00
CA PHE A 6 8.10 23.59 1.38
C PHE A 6 7.24 22.32 1.49
N LEU A 7 7.86 21.16 1.72
CA LEU A 7 7.16 19.87 1.61
C LEU A 7 6.57 19.35 2.94
N ALA A 8 7.18 19.58 4.10
CA ALA A 8 6.68 19.05 5.39
C ALA A 8 5.85 20.04 6.24
N ARG A 9 4.83 20.68 5.65
CA ARG A 9 3.83 21.40 6.48
C ARG A 9 2.99 20.40 7.29
N LYS A 10 2.50 20.82 8.47
CA LYS A 10 1.55 20.05 9.30
C LYS A 10 0.37 19.49 8.49
N ILE A 11 -0.13 20.28 7.54
CA ILE A 11 -1.22 19.90 6.63
C ILE A 11 -0.78 18.73 5.74
N THR A 12 0.40 18.80 5.12
CA THR A 12 0.94 17.71 4.28
C THR A 12 1.07 16.41 5.05
N ARG A 13 1.46 16.47 6.34
CA ARG A 13 1.50 15.29 7.21
C ARG A 13 0.14 14.65 7.42
N ILE A 14 -0.89 15.44 7.75
CA ILE A 14 -2.26 14.94 7.94
C ILE A 14 -2.78 14.30 6.65
N TYR A 15 -2.48 14.92 5.49
CA TYR A 15 -2.82 14.35 4.19
C TYR A 15 -2.13 12.99 3.97
N LEU A 16 -0.85 12.85 4.29
CA LEU A 16 -0.12 11.59 4.12
C LEU A 16 -0.62 10.48 5.05
N GLU A 17 -0.94 10.82 6.30
CA GLU A 17 -1.51 9.87 7.26
C GLU A 17 -2.92 9.42 6.83
N SER A 18 -3.76 10.36 6.38
CA SER A 18 -5.09 10.06 5.83
C SER A 18 -4.99 9.23 4.55
N TYR A 19 -4.02 9.53 3.70
CA TYR A 19 -3.76 8.79 2.47
C TYR A 19 -3.31 7.36 2.77
N LEU A 20 -2.40 7.16 3.72
CA LEU A 20 -1.99 5.82 4.17
C LEU A 20 -3.17 5.03 4.73
N LEU A 21 -4.07 5.66 5.48
CA LEU A 21 -5.28 5.03 5.99
C LEU A 21 -6.23 4.59 4.87
N VAL A 22 -6.46 5.45 3.86
CA VAL A 22 -7.27 5.10 2.68
C VAL A 22 -6.64 3.93 1.91
N MET A 23 -5.33 3.97 1.70
CA MET A 23 -4.61 2.87 1.03
C MET A 23 -4.70 1.56 1.82
N PHE A 24 -4.59 1.64 3.14
CA PHE A 24 -4.77 0.50 4.03
C PHE A 24 -6.20 -0.06 3.96
N LEU A 25 -7.22 0.78 3.88
CA LEU A 25 -8.61 0.32 3.70
C LEU A 25 -8.82 -0.35 2.34
N ILE A 26 -8.30 0.25 1.26
CA ILE A 26 -8.33 -0.34 -0.09
C ILE A 26 -7.63 -1.70 -0.10
N TYR A 27 -6.58 -1.86 0.71
CA TYR A 27 -5.87 -3.11 0.86
C TYR A 27 -6.66 -4.14 1.70
N LEU A 28 -7.23 -3.73 2.83
CA LEU A 28 -7.84 -4.63 3.82
C LEU A 28 -9.22 -5.13 3.37
N PHE A 29 -10.01 -4.27 2.72
CA PHE A 29 -11.40 -4.56 2.39
C PHE A 29 -11.56 -5.76 1.44
N PRO A 30 -10.80 -5.87 0.33
CA PRO A 30 -10.88 -7.02 -0.56
C PRO A 30 -10.45 -8.32 0.10
N ILE A 31 -9.44 -8.26 0.99
CA ILE A 31 -8.93 -9.43 1.73
C ILE A 31 -10.01 -9.96 2.67
N ILE A 32 -10.60 -9.07 3.47
CA ILE A 32 -11.65 -9.44 4.43
C ILE A 32 -12.87 -9.98 3.69
N TYR A 33 -13.30 -9.31 2.61
CA TYR A 33 -14.45 -9.74 1.81
C TYR A 33 -14.23 -11.14 1.23
N MET A 34 -13.04 -11.41 0.69
CA MET A 34 -12.69 -12.72 0.14
C MET A 34 -12.60 -13.82 1.21
N LEU A 35 -12.07 -13.52 2.40
CA LEU A 35 -11.99 -14.49 3.50
C LEU A 35 -13.36 -14.83 4.09
N LEU A 36 -14.27 -13.85 4.15
CA LEU A 36 -15.55 -13.99 4.85
C LEU A 36 -16.74 -14.36 3.95
N VAL A 37 -16.73 -13.96 2.68
CA VAL A 37 -17.94 -14.01 1.81
C VAL A 37 -17.73 -14.92 0.60
N GLU A 38 -16.71 -14.70 -0.20
CA GLU A 38 -16.51 -15.41 -1.47
C GLU A 38 -15.12 -16.03 -1.58
N LYS A 39 -15.07 -17.37 -1.47
CA LYS A 39 -13.87 -18.18 -1.75
C LYS A 39 -13.65 -18.41 -3.25
N ASN A 40 -14.20 -17.54 -4.10
CA ASN A 40 -14.14 -17.72 -5.55
C ASN A 40 -12.78 -17.22 -6.08
N PRO A 41 -11.97 -18.07 -6.74
CA PRO A 41 -10.68 -17.68 -7.30
C PRO A 41 -10.76 -16.57 -8.37
N GLN A 42 -11.92 -16.35 -9.00
CA GLN A 42 -12.11 -15.24 -9.94
C GLN A 42 -12.06 -13.86 -9.24
N PHE A 43 -12.46 -13.77 -7.97
CA PHE A 43 -12.32 -12.55 -7.17
C PHE A 43 -10.85 -12.25 -6.84
N PHE A 44 -9.99 -13.27 -6.75
CA PHE A 44 -8.56 -13.04 -6.59
C PHE A 44 -7.95 -12.32 -7.80
N GLY A 45 -8.36 -12.67 -9.02
CA GLY A 45 -7.89 -12.03 -10.24
C GLY A 45 -8.24 -10.53 -10.31
N ALA A 46 -9.50 -10.18 -10.00
CA ALA A 46 -9.91 -8.78 -9.91
C ALA A 46 -9.16 -8.03 -8.80
N ASN A 47 -8.89 -8.70 -7.67
CA ASN A 47 -8.12 -8.12 -6.57
C ASN A 47 -6.67 -7.83 -6.95
N ILE A 48 -6.02 -8.63 -7.82
CA ILE A 48 -4.64 -8.36 -8.27
C ILE A 48 -4.52 -6.96 -8.88
N LEU A 49 -5.43 -6.57 -9.77
CA LEU A 49 -5.39 -5.24 -10.39
C LEU A 49 -5.54 -4.11 -9.36
N PHE A 50 -6.43 -4.30 -8.38
CA PHE A 50 -6.55 -3.36 -7.25
C PHE A 50 -5.28 -3.32 -6.39
N PHE A 51 -4.62 -4.46 -6.19
CA PHE A 51 -3.35 -4.54 -5.46
C PHE A 51 -2.20 -3.89 -6.23
N GLU A 52 -2.11 -4.09 -7.54
CA GLU A 52 -1.10 -3.43 -8.40
C GLU A 52 -1.27 -1.91 -8.37
N PHE A 53 -2.51 -1.43 -8.43
CA PHE A 53 -2.80 0.00 -8.28
C PHE A 53 -2.41 0.51 -6.90
N ASN A 54 -2.75 -0.21 -5.83
CA ASN A 54 -2.35 0.16 -4.46
C ASN A 54 -0.81 0.13 -4.30
N LEU A 55 -0.13 -0.83 -4.92
CA LEU A 55 1.33 -0.90 -4.94
C LEU A 55 1.93 0.33 -5.63
N PHE A 56 1.37 0.75 -6.77
CA PHE A 56 1.80 1.96 -7.46
C PHE A 56 1.64 3.21 -6.57
N LEU A 57 0.49 3.37 -5.93
CA LEU A 57 0.25 4.47 -5.00
C LEU A 57 1.17 4.42 -3.77
N SER A 58 1.48 3.22 -3.27
CA SER A 58 2.44 3.00 -2.19
C SER A 58 3.88 3.37 -2.58
N LEU A 59 4.25 3.15 -3.85
CA LEU A 59 5.54 3.56 -4.39
C LEU A 59 5.65 5.09 -4.48
N VAL A 60 4.58 5.77 -4.92
CA VAL A 60 4.53 7.25 -4.93
C VAL A 60 4.72 7.79 -3.50
N LEU A 61 4.05 7.16 -2.53
CA LEU A 61 4.16 7.51 -1.11
C LEU A 61 5.57 7.26 -0.57
N LEU A 62 6.23 6.17 -1.00
CA LEU A 62 7.60 5.85 -0.65
C LEU A 62 8.59 6.88 -1.20
N ILE A 63 8.47 7.26 -2.47
CA ILE A 63 9.31 8.29 -3.11
C ILE A 63 9.16 9.62 -2.37
N TYR A 64 7.92 10.03 -2.08
CA TYR A 64 7.66 11.22 -1.29
C TYR A 64 8.30 11.12 0.11
N THR A 65 8.13 9.98 0.78
CA THR A 65 8.69 9.72 2.11
C THR A 65 10.21 9.78 2.10
N TYR A 66 10.84 9.29 1.03
CA TYR A 66 12.29 9.35 0.86
C TYR A 66 12.79 10.80 0.81
N PHE A 67 12.13 11.66 0.01
CA PHE A 67 12.49 13.08 -0.07
C PHE A 67 12.22 13.85 1.22
N THR A 68 11.21 13.45 1.99
CA THR A 68 10.80 14.13 3.24
C THR A 68 11.29 13.45 4.52
N ARG A 69 12.15 12.42 4.40
CA ARG A 69 12.64 11.58 5.50
C ARG A 69 13.12 12.36 6.72
N TYR A 70 13.86 13.44 6.50
CA TYR A 70 14.48 14.23 7.58
C TYR A 70 13.48 15.15 8.29
N GLU A 71 12.30 15.38 7.70
CA GLU A 71 11.24 16.23 8.23
C GLU A 71 10.03 15.42 8.73
N ASN A 72 9.87 14.18 8.26
CA ASN A 72 8.75 13.29 8.58
C ASN A 72 9.15 12.19 9.56
N ASN A 73 8.89 12.35 10.86
CA ASN A 73 9.20 11.33 11.88
C ASN A 73 8.51 9.96 11.65
N ASN A 74 7.43 9.91 10.87
CA ASN A 74 6.68 8.70 10.60
C ASN A 74 7.19 7.93 9.37
N TRP A 75 8.30 8.34 8.75
CA TRP A 75 8.85 7.73 7.52
C TRP A 75 8.97 6.20 7.58
N LYS A 76 9.30 5.64 8.75
CA LYS A 76 9.42 4.19 8.95
C LYS A 76 8.10 3.45 8.75
N ILE A 77 6.97 4.04 9.13
CA ILE A 77 5.63 3.44 8.98
C ILE A 77 5.27 3.35 7.51
N PHE A 78 5.58 4.38 6.72
CA PHE A 78 5.34 4.39 5.28
C PHE A 78 6.18 3.33 4.55
N ILE A 79 7.45 3.15 4.95
CA ILE A 79 8.29 2.07 4.43
C ILE A 79 7.74 0.70 4.82
N LEU A 80 7.33 0.53 6.08
CA LEU A 80 6.75 -0.73 6.55
C LEU A 80 5.49 -1.08 5.75
N TYR A 81 4.61 -0.11 5.51
CA TYR A 81 3.41 -0.28 4.68
C TYR A 81 3.75 -0.74 3.26
N PHE A 82 4.77 -0.14 2.63
CA PHE A 82 5.25 -0.53 1.32
C PHE A 82 5.76 -1.99 1.31
N VAL A 83 6.57 -2.37 2.29
CA VAL A 83 7.09 -3.74 2.42
C VAL A 83 5.94 -4.74 2.61
N LEU A 84 4.96 -4.44 3.47
CA LEU A 84 3.77 -5.28 3.67
C LEU A 84 2.96 -5.44 2.37
N SER A 85 2.82 -4.37 1.59
CA SER A 85 2.13 -4.40 0.30
C SER A 85 2.83 -5.34 -0.70
N ILE A 86 4.18 -5.33 -0.74
CA ILE A 86 4.96 -6.27 -1.56
C ILE A 86 4.77 -7.71 -1.10
N ILE A 87 4.96 -7.98 0.21
CA ILE A 87 4.86 -9.34 0.77
C ILE A 87 3.51 -9.95 0.44
N PHE A 88 2.46 -9.14 0.52
CA PHE A 88 1.12 -9.58 0.22
C PHE A 88 0.90 -9.85 -1.27
N LEU A 89 1.36 -8.98 -2.16
CA LEU A 89 1.29 -9.22 -3.60
C LEU A 89 1.96 -10.56 -3.95
N VAL A 90 3.18 -10.79 -3.45
CA VAL A 90 3.91 -12.05 -3.66
C VAL A 90 3.12 -13.24 -3.11
N SER A 91 2.60 -13.13 -1.89
CA SER A 91 1.80 -14.19 -1.26
C SER A 91 0.52 -14.49 -2.04
N SER A 92 -0.17 -13.46 -2.54
CA SER A 92 -1.37 -13.59 -3.36
C SER A 92 -1.09 -14.30 -4.69
N MET A 93 0.03 -13.97 -5.35
CA MET A 93 0.47 -14.65 -6.58
C MET A 93 0.83 -16.12 -6.33
N ILE A 94 1.47 -16.43 -5.19
CA ILE A 94 1.77 -17.82 -4.81
C ILE A 94 0.49 -18.62 -4.58
N ILE A 95 -0.49 -18.07 -3.86
CA ILE A 95 -1.78 -18.73 -3.60
C ILE A 95 -2.57 -18.95 -4.91
N LEU A 96 -2.59 -17.96 -5.79
CA LEU A 96 -3.23 -18.08 -7.10
C LEU A 96 -2.54 -19.11 -7.98
N GLY A 97 -1.21 -19.05 -8.07
CA GLY A 97 -0.42 -20.04 -8.80
C GLY A 97 -0.69 -21.45 -8.27
N TRP A 98 -0.67 -21.64 -6.96
CA TRP A 98 -0.98 -22.92 -6.34
C TRP A 98 -2.36 -23.45 -6.73
N ASN A 99 -3.41 -22.62 -6.67
CA ASN A 99 -4.78 -23.03 -7.05
C ASN A 99 -4.99 -23.25 -8.55
N ILE A 100 -4.11 -22.74 -9.41
CA ILE A 100 -4.19 -22.95 -10.86
C ILE A 100 -3.49 -24.25 -11.27
N TYR A 101 -2.44 -24.65 -10.55
CA TYR A 101 -1.58 -25.80 -10.90
C TYR A 101 -1.88 -27.10 -10.13
N PHE A 102 -2.61 -27.05 -9.00
CA PHE A 102 -3.00 -28.20 -8.18
C PHE A 102 -4.51 -28.21 -7.92
#